data_AF-A0AB39HZJ5-F1
#
_entry.id   AF-A0AB39HZJ5-F1
#
_cell.length_a   1.000
_cell.length_b   1.000
_cell.length_c   1.000
_cell.angle_alpha   90.00
_cell.angle_beta   90.00
_cell.angle_gamma   90.00
#
_symmetry.space_group_name_H-M   'P 1'
#
loop_
_entity.id
_entity.type
_entity.pdbx_description
1 polymer ?
#
loop_
_entity_poly.entity_id
_entity_poly.type
_entity_poly.pdbx_seq_one_letter_code
_entity_poly.pdbx_strand_id
1 'polypeptide(L)'
;MKSLVSRAAVVGLLMGVSAFAVAAEGLKSQEPPKDAKVFIVSPADGATVDKTFTVKFGIEGMELKPAGDQTPHTGHHHLLVDVDKEPVADQVLPTSLLPENKAPLPAGPQVLHFGKAQTEVELTLTPGKHTLQLVLGDKFHVPFKPSLESKKITVNVK
;
A
#
# COMPACT_ATOMS: atom_id res chain seq x y z
N MET A 1 -3.05 47.61 54.90
CA MET A 1 -3.38 46.28 55.45
C MET A 1 -4.49 45.65 54.60
N LYS A 2 -4.26 44.41 54.17
CA LYS A 2 -5.25 43.39 53.73
C LYS A 2 -5.89 43.54 52.34
N SER A 3 -5.16 42.97 51.38
CA SER A 3 -5.58 42.20 50.20
C SER A 3 -7.05 41.75 50.15
N LEU A 4 -7.67 41.91 48.98
CA LEU A 4 -8.72 41.02 48.49
C LEU A 4 -8.36 40.55 47.08
N VAL A 5 -8.27 39.23 46.95
CA VAL A 5 -7.88 38.46 45.78
C VAL A 5 -9.08 38.31 44.85
N SER A 6 -8.98 38.71 43.59
CA SER A 6 -9.98 38.35 42.57
C SER A 6 -9.66 36.97 41.99
N ARG A 7 -10.59 36.03 42.18
CA ARG A 7 -10.66 34.75 41.47
C ARG A 7 -11.81 34.79 40.48
N ALA A 8 -11.51 34.70 39.20
CA ALA A 8 -12.36 34.12 38.16
C ALA A 8 -11.46 33.91 36.93
N ALA A 9 -10.78 32.78 36.85
CA ALA A 9 -11.22 31.57 36.15
C ALA A 9 -11.03 31.70 34.63
N VAL A 10 -9.88 31.20 34.18
CA VAL A 10 -9.52 30.94 32.79
C VAL A 10 -10.54 29.94 32.23
N VAL A 11 -11.44 30.41 31.36
CA VAL A 11 -12.23 29.53 30.49
C VAL A 11 -11.67 29.71 29.09
N GLY A 12 -10.95 28.72 28.60
CA GLY A 12 -10.47 28.76 27.22
C GLY A 12 -9.42 27.71 26.91
N LEU A 13 -9.73 26.42 27.01
CA LEU A 13 -8.99 25.40 26.25
C LEU A 13 -9.69 24.02 26.26
N LEU A 14 -10.75 23.81 25.48
CA LEU A 14 -11.29 22.43 25.29
C LEU A 14 -11.87 22.13 23.88
N MET A 15 -11.53 22.91 22.85
CA MET A 15 -12.06 22.70 21.48
C MET A 15 -11.05 22.11 20.47
N GLY A 16 -9.82 21.77 20.89
CA GLY A 16 -8.74 21.40 19.96
C GLY A 16 -8.47 19.90 19.76
N VAL A 17 -9.11 19.00 20.54
CA VAL A 17 -8.68 17.58 20.62
C VAL A 17 -9.36 16.68 19.57
N SER A 18 -10.49 17.08 19.00
CA SER A 18 -11.34 16.17 18.21
C SER A 18 -10.84 15.87 16.79
N ALA A 19 -10.00 16.71 16.18
CA ALA A 19 -9.55 16.49 14.79
C ALA A 19 -8.40 15.46 14.65
N PHE A 20 -7.64 15.21 15.73
CA PHE A 20 -6.53 14.25 15.70
C PHE A 20 -6.98 12.80 15.88
N ALA A 21 -8.12 12.54 16.54
CA ALA A 21 -8.60 11.18 16.78
C ALA A 21 -9.11 10.49 15.50
N VAL A 22 -9.77 11.22 14.61
CA VAL A 22 -10.36 10.67 13.37
C VAL A 22 -9.28 10.23 12.37
N ALA A 23 -8.15 10.94 12.31
CA ALA A 23 -7.03 10.56 11.45
C ALA A 23 -6.37 9.24 11.89
N ALA A 24 -6.37 8.93 13.19
CA ALA A 24 -5.78 7.70 13.73
C ALA A 24 -6.65 6.45 13.48
N GLU A 25 -7.98 6.60 13.43
CA GLU A 25 -8.89 5.47 13.14
C GLU A 25 -8.78 4.99 11.69
N GLY A 26 -8.56 5.89 10.74
CA GLY A 26 -8.36 5.54 9.33
C GLY A 26 -7.06 4.77 9.07
N LEU A 27 -6.09 4.81 9.98
CA LEU A 27 -4.84 4.08 9.83
C LEU A 27 -4.88 2.66 10.39
N LYS A 28 -5.97 2.23 11.04
CA LYS A 28 -6.06 0.86 11.55
C LYS A 28 -6.28 -0.13 10.41
N SER A 29 -5.46 -1.17 10.36
CA SER A 29 -5.62 -2.29 9.43
C SER A 29 -6.97 -2.97 9.64
N GLN A 30 -7.67 -3.21 8.54
CA GLN A 30 -8.93 -3.93 8.53
C GLN A 30 -8.70 -5.44 8.42
N GLU A 31 -9.61 -6.24 8.97
CA GLU A 31 -9.61 -7.68 8.74
C GLU A 31 -10.18 -7.98 7.33
N PRO A 32 -9.47 -8.75 6.50
CA PRO A 32 -9.97 -9.17 5.20
C PRO A 32 -10.95 -10.35 5.35
N PRO A 33 -11.83 -10.60 4.36
CA PRO A 33 -12.56 -11.86 4.27
C PRO A 33 -11.62 -13.07 4.31
N LYS A 34 -12.04 -14.16 4.95
CA LYS A 34 -11.18 -15.32 5.30
C LYS A 34 -10.45 -15.96 4.11
N ASP A 35 -11.09 -16.01 2.95
CA ASP A 35 -10.55 -16.63 1.73
C ASP A 35 -10.04 -15.61 0.71
N ALA A 36 -9.90 -14.34 1.12
CA ALA A 36 -9.37 -13.31 0.26
C ALA A 36 -7.88 -13.54 0.00
N LYS A 37 -7.45 -13.30 -1.24
CA LYS A 37 -6.03 -13.38 -1.62
C LYS A 37 -5.75 -12.51 -2.83
N VAL A 38 -4.49 -12.09 -2.94
CA VAL A 38 -3.95 -11.46 -4.14
C VAL A 38 -2.82 -12.31 -4.70
N PHE A 39 -2.59 -12.27 -6.00
CA PHE A 39 -1.60 -13.10 -6.67
C PHE A 39 -1.05 -12.45 -7.92
N ILE A 40 0.16 -12.85 -8.30
CA ILE A 40 0.75 -12.52 -9.60
C ILE A 40 0.37 -13.66 -10.55
N VAL A 41 -0.39 -13.33 -11.60
CA VAL A 41 -0.81 -14.26 -12.66
C VAL A 41 0.35 -14.55 -13.61
N SER A 42 1.10 -13.50 -13.95
CA SER A 42 2.31 -13.58 -14.76
C SER A 42 3.24 -12.42 -14.40
N PRO A 43 4.56 -12.56 -14.53
CA PRO A 43 5.28 -13.78 -14.93
C PRO A 43 5.23 -14.88 -13.87
N ALA A 44 5.58 -16.11 -14.26
CA ALA A 44 5.77 -17.20 -13.32
C ALA A 44 7.07 -17.00 -12.51
N ASP A 45 7.13 -17.60 -11.32
CA ASP A 45 8.36 -17.63 -10.53
C ASP A 45 9.52 -18.29 -11.30
N GLY A 46 10.68 -17.65 -11.27
CA GLY A 46 11.90 -18.03 -11.99
C GLY A 46 11.92 -17.64 -13.47
N ALA A 47 10.87 -16.99 -14.00
CA ALA A 47 10.80 -16.66 -15.42
C ALA A 47 11.93 -15.73 -15.87
N THR A 48 12.46 -15.99 -17.06
CA THR A 48 13.35 -15.08 -17.76
C THR A 48 12.53 -14.17 -18.69
N VAL A 49 12.65 -12.87 -18.50
CA VAL A 49 11.86 -11.85 -19.20
C VAL A 49 12.79 -10.83 -19.89
N ASP A 50 12.25 -10.11 -20.86
CA ASP A 50 12.97 -8.96 -21.44
C ASP A 50 12.94 -7.78 -20.47
N LYS A 51 13.71 -6.71 -20.74
CA LYS A 51 13.80 -5.52 -19.89
C LYS A 51 12.45 -4.91 -19.55
N THR A 52 11.58 -4.86 -20.55
CA THR A 52 10.20 -4.41 -20.43
C THR A 52 9.28 -5.60 -20.57
N PHE A 53 8.45 -5.86 -19.56
CA PHE A 53 7.57 -7.01 -19.52
C PHE A 53 6.28 -6.69 -18.77
N THR A 54 5.22 -7.43 -19.07
CA THR A 54 3.93 -7.25 -18.38
C THR A 54 3.89 -8.09 -17.10
N VAL A 55 3.52 -7.45 -16.00
CA VAL A 55 3.10 -8.13 -14.76
C VAL A 55 1.59 -8.05 -14.67
N LYS A 56 0.93 -9.20 -14.49
CA LYS A 56 -0.52 -9.32 -14.34
C LYS A 56 -0.86 -9.73 -12.92
N PHE A 57 -1.84 -9.06 -12.36
CA PHE A 57 -2.32 -9.19 -10.99
C PHE A 57 -3.66 -9.90 -10.96
N GLY A 58 -3.95 -10.54 -9.84
CA GLY A 58 -5.24 -11.15 -9.56
C GLY A 58 -5.63 -10.96 -8.11
N ILE A 59 -6.94 -11.02 -7.88
CA ILE A 59 -7.58 -10.97 -6.57
C ILE A 59 -8.74 -11.97 -6.55
N GLU A 60 -8.95 -12.63 -5.42
CA GLU A 60 -10.10 -13.49 -5.15
C GLU A 60 -10.65 -13.15 -3.77
N GLY A 61 -11.97 -13.32 -3.55
CA GLY A 61 -12.62 -13.09 -2.26
C GLY A 61 -12.81 -11.62 -1.84
N MET A 62 -12.36 -10.67 -2.68
CA MET A 62 -12.51 -9.22 -2.50
C MET A 62 -12.58 -8.50 -3.85
N GLU A 63 -13.04 -7.25 -3.84
CA GLU A 63 -13.08 -6.38 -5.03
C GLU A 63 -11.99 -5.32 -5.02
N LEU A 64 -11.56 -4.92 -6.22
CA LEU A 64 -10.71 -3.74 -6.39
C LEU A 64 -11.56 -2.48 -6.53
N LYS A 65 -11.12 -1.41 -5.87
CA LYS A 65 -11.65 -0.05 -6.05
C LYS A 65 -10.49 0.95 -6.10
N PRO A 66 -10.69 2.14 -6.69
CA PRO A 66 -9.69 3.19 -6.61
C PRO A 66 -9.33 3.54 -5.16
N ALA A 67 -8.11 4.00 -4.93
CA ALA A 67 -7.68 4.53 -3.64
C ALA A 67 -8.64 5.66 -3.19
N GLY A 68 -9.00 5.68 -1.91
CA GLY A 68 -9.98 6.61 -1.33
C GLY A 68 -11.45 6.18 -1.45
N ASP A 69 -11.78 5.14 -2.22
CA ASP A 69 -13.14 4.60 -2.28
C ASP A 69 -13.59 4.09 -0.90
N GLN A 70 -14.85 4.34 -0.55
CA GLN A 70 -15.38 4.06 0.80
C GLN A 70 -16.06 2.69 0.91
N THR A 71 -16.11 1.91 -0.18
CA THR A 71 -16.72 0.59 -0.18
C THR A 71 -15.98 -0.35 0.80
N PRO A 72 -16.66 -0.92 1.81
CA PRO A 72 -16.03 -1.82 2.77
C PRO A 72 -15.38 -3.03 2.10
N HIS A 73 -14.29 -3.54 2.70
CA HIS A 73 -13.57 -4.73 2.21
C HIS A 73 -13.17 -4.66 0.73
N THR A 74 -12.78 -3.46 0.29
CA THR A 74 -12.16 -3.23 -1.03
C THR A 74 -10.78 -2.60 -0.87
N GLY A 75 -9.98 -2.66 -1.92
CA GLY A 75 -8.65 -2.10 -1.91
C GLY A 75 -8.06 -1.95 -3.31
N HIS A 76 -6.78 -1.69 -3.35
CA HIS A 76 -6.01 -1.54 -4.58
C HIS A 76 -4.62 -2.15 -4.42
N HIS A 77 -3.99 -2.47 -5.56
CA HIS A 77 -2.73 -3.18 -5.57
C HIS A 77 -1.52 -2.26 -5.30
N HIS A 78 -0.53 -2.84 -4.64
CA HIS A 78 0.83 -2.35 -4.55
C HIS A 78 1.78 -3.46 -5.01
N LEU A 79 2.70 -3.16 -5.94
CA LEU A 79 3.74 -4.10 -6.36
C LEU A 79 5.05 -3.75 -5.68
N LEU A 80 5.52 -4.64 -4.81
CA LEU A 80 6.82 -4.58 -4.19
C LEU A 80 7.84 -5.15 -5.17
N VAL A 81 8.83 -4.34 -5.55
CA VAL A 81 9.98 -4.74 -6.38
C VAL A 81 11.22 -4.69 -5.49
N ASP A 82 11.90 -5.82 -5.32
CA ASP A 82 13.12 -5.94 -4.50
C ASP A 82 12.96 -5.48 -3.04
N VAL A 83 11.75 -5.64 -2.48
CA VAL A 83 11.46 -5.32 -1.08
C VAL A 83 11.52 -6.61 -0.24
N ASP A 84 12.44 -6.62 0.73
CA ASP A 84 12.58 -7.74 1.68
C ASP A 84 11.79 -7.56 2.98
N LYS A 85 11.23 -6.36 3.21
CA LYS A 85 10.45 -6.05 4.40
C LYS A 85 8.98 -6.38 4.18
N GLU A 86 8.41 -7.12 5.11
CA GLU A 86 6.98 -7.40 5.15
C GLU A 86 6.18 -6.11 5.43
N PRO A 87 4.97 -5.96 4.84
CA PRO A 87 4.00 -4.93 5.20
C PRO A 87 3.74 -4.89 6.71
N VAL A 88 3.72 -3.67 7.27
CA VAL A 88 3.47 -3.45 8.69
C VAL A 88 2.01 -3.05 8.88
N ALA A 89 1.29 -3.76 9.74
CA ALA A 89 -0.07 -3.40 10.10
C ALA A 89 -0.13 -1.99 10.69
N ASP A 90 -1.25 -1.32 10.48
CA ASP A 90 -1.52 0.05 10.92
C ASP A 90 -0.56 1.13 10.35
N GLN A 91 0.21 0.79 9.30
CA GLN A 91 1.15 1.68 8.64
C GLN A 91 0.85 1.79 7.13
N VAL A 92 0.85 3.01 6.62
CA VAL A 92 0.67 3.30 5.19
C VAL A 92 1.82 2.68 4.38
N LEU A 93 1.48 1.95 3.32
CA LEU A 93 2.45 1.47 2.33
C LEU A 93 3.09 2.66 1.61
N PRO A 94 4.42 2.68 1.42
CA PRO A 94 5.08 3.68 0.59
C PRO A 94 4.50 3.69 -0.83
N THR A 95 4.40 4.86 -1.46
CA THR A 95 3.86 4.98 -2.81
C THR A 95 4.88 5.58 -3.76
N SER A 96 5.63 4.71 -4.44
CA SER A 96 6.44 5.09 -5.61
C SER A 96 5.56 5.12 -6.86
N LEU A 97 5.84 6.07 -7.76
CA LEU A 97 5.22 6.15 -9.08
C LEU A 97 6.13 5.51 -10.14
N LEU A 98 5.51 4.95 -11.17
CA LEU A 98 6.22 4.54 -12.36
C LEU A 98 6.79 5.77 -13.11
N PRO A 99 8.00 5.69 -13.67
CA PRO A 99 8.52 6.72 -14.57
C PRO A 99 7.60 6.92 -15.78
N GLU A 100 7.21 8.18 -16.06
CA GLU A 100 6.29 8.50 -17.17
C GLU A 100 6.84 8.10 -18.55
N ASN A 101 8.16 8.11 -18.71
CA ASN A 101 8.87 7.80 -19.95
C ASN A 101 9.18 6.31 -20.13
N LYS A 102 8.60 5.42 -19.30
CA LYS A 102 8.88 3.97 -19.30
C LYS A 102 10.36 3.62 -19.07
N ALA A 103 11.15 4.54 -18.54
CA ALA A 103 12.53 4.26 -18.14
C ALA A 103 12.58 3.14 -17.10
N PRO A 104 13.69 2.40 -17.01
CA PRO A 104 13.88 1.43 -15.94
C PRO A 104 13.69 2.08 -14.57
N LEU A 105 13.09 1.33 -13.64
CA LEU A 105 13.08 1.76 -12.24
C LEU A 105 14.51 1.98 -11.74
N PRO A 106 14.73 2.95 -10.84
CA PRO A 106 15.97 3.03 -10.09
C PRO A 106 16.24 1.71 -9.37
N ALA A 107 17.51 1.29 -9.34
CA ALA A 107 17.90 0.07 -8.66
C ALA A 107 17.55 0.12 -7.16
N GLY A 108 17.15 -1.03 -6.62
CA GLY A 108 16.81 -1.21 -5.21
C GLY A 108 15.30 -1.26 -4.94
N PRO A 109 14.91 -1.30 -3.65
CA PRO A 109 13.53 -1.55 -3.25
C PRO A 109 12.57 -0.46 -3.72
N GLN A 110 11.46 -0.85 -4.34
CA GLN A 110 10.37 0.04 -4.78
C GLN A 110 9.02 -0.53 -4.38
N VAL A 111 8.07 0.35 -4.04
CA VAL A 111 6.66 -0.02 -3.80
C VAL A 111 5.81 0.76 -4.80
N LEU A 112 5.42 0.12 -5.89
CA LEU A 112 4.67 0.77 -6.97
C LEU A 112 3.18 0.79 -6.66
N HIS A 113 2.58 1.98 -6.74
CA HIS A 113 1.19 2.21 -6.40
C HIS A 113 0.23 2.05 -7.60
N PHE A 114 -0.79 1.19 -7.46
CA PHE A 114 -1.84 0.97 -8.45
C PHE A 114 -3.24 1.32 -7.92
N GLY A 115 -3.40 2.59 -7.52
CA GLY A 115 -4.62 3.12 -6.89
C GLY A 115 -5.82 3.36 -7.80
N LYS A 116 -5.83 2.89 -9.04
CA LYS A 116 -6.97 2.99 -9.97
C LYS A 116 -7.59 1.62 -10.24
N ALA A 117 -7.43 0.66 -9.31
CA ALA A 117 -7.85 -0.73 -9.47
C ALA A 117 -7.21 -1.43 -10.69
N GLN A 118 -5.94 -1.10 -11.00
CA GLN A 118 -5.24 -1.76 -12.11
C GLN A 118 -4.96 -3.23 -11.80
N THR A 119 -5.04 -4.06 -12.84
CA THR A 119 -4.77 -5.50 -12.78
C THR A 119 -3.55 -5.90 -13.59
N GLU A 120 -2.86 -4.95 -14.22
CA GLU A 120 -1.61 -5.21 -14.92
C GLU A 120 -0.77 -3.94 -15.07
N VAL A 121 0.51 -4.13 -15.34
CA VAL A 121 1.47 -3.07 -15.60
C VAL A 121 2.52 -3.54 -16.61
N GLU A 122 2.94 -2.67 -17.51
CA GLU A 122 4.19 -2.82 -18.25
C GLU A 122 5.32 -2.26 -17.39
N LEU A 123 6.22 -3.14 -16.96
CA LEU A 123 7.31 -2.83 -16.04
C LEU A 123 8.64 -2.89 -16.78
N THR A 124 9.45 -1.83 -16.65
CA THR A 124 10.83 -1.81 -17.14
C THR A 124 11.79 -1.93 -15.95
N LEU A 125 12.63 -2.96 -15.95
CA LEU A 125 13.67 -3.17 -14.93
C LEU A 125 15.07 -3.22 -15.57
N THR A 126 16.09 -3.01 -14.74
CA THR A 126 17.48 -3.26 -15.14
C THR A 126 17.73 -4.76 -15.36
N PRO A 127 18.71 -5.17 -16.17
CA PRO A 127 19.12 -6.58 -16.26
C PRO A 127 19.55 -7.13 -14.90
N GLY A 128 19.18 -8.38 -14.61
CA GLY A 128 19.52 -9.07 -13.38
C GLY A 128 18.35 -9.78 -12.72
N LYS A 129 18.60 -10.27 -11.49
CA LYS A 129 17.60 -10.96 -10.68
C LYS A 129 16.79 -9.93 -9.88
N HIS A 130 15.47 -9.99 -9.98
CA HIS A 130 14.54 -9.15 -9.23
C HIS A 130 13.49 -10.00 -8.52
N THR A 131 12.97 -9.50 -7.41
CA THR A 131 11.80 -10.09 -6.74
C THR A 131 10.57 -9.23 -6.92
N LEU A 132 9.42 -9.88 -7.08
CA LEU A 132 8.11 -9.23 -7.18
C LEU A 132 7.15 -9.82 -6.16
N GLN A 133 6.40 -8.97 -5.47
CA GLN A 133 5.34 -9.39 -4.56
C GLN A 133 4.19 -8.38 -4.60
N LEU A 134 2.95 -8.87 -4.64
CA LEU A 134 1.76 -8.03 -4.63
C LEU A 134 1.23 -7.92 -3.21
N VAL A 135 0.82 -6.72 -2.81
CA VAL A 135 0.18 -6.44 -1.52
C VAL A 135 -1.10 -5.66 -1.77
N LEU A 136 -2.20 -5.99 -1.07
CA LEU A 136 -3.43 -5.19 -1.12
C LEU A 136 -3.44 -4.13 -0.02
N GLY A 137 -3.55 -2.87 -0.42
CA GLY A 137 -3.81 -1.75 0.48
C GLY A 137 -5.29 -1.37 0.46
N ASP A 138 -5.80 -0.91 1.61
CA ASP A 138 -7.16 -0.37 1.71
C ASP A 138 -7.25 1.05 1.09
N LYS A 139 -8.36 1.75 1.33
CA LYS A 139 -8.58 3.11 0.82
C LYS A 139 -7.52 4.14 1.24
N PHE A 140 -6.78 3.90 2.31
CA PHE A 140 -5.69 4.74 2.81
C PHE A 140 -4.30 4.16 2.55
N HIS A 141 -4.20 3.12 1.70
CA HIS A 141 -2.97 2.37 1.41
C HIS A 141 -2.43 1.61 2.63
N VAL A 142 -3.28 1.35 3.63
CA VAL A 142 -2.90 0.54 4.81
C VAL A 142 -3.11 -0.93 4.44
N PRO A 143 -2.15 -1.82 4.71
CA PRO A 143 -2.33 -3.24 4.45
C PRO A 143 -3.40 -3.82 5.39
N PHE A 144 -4.10 -4.85 4.93
CA PHE A 144 -5.04 -5.61 5.76
C PHE A 144 -4.31 -6.39 6.88
N LYS A 145 -5.05 -6.91 7.86
CA LYS A 145 -4.51 -7.75 8.95
C LYS A 145 -5.33 -9.05 9.10
N PRO A 146 -4.76 -10.24 8.83
CA PRO A 146 -3.43 -10.44 8.24
C PRO A 146 -3.30 -9.77 6.88
N SER A 147 -2.07 -9.44 6.50
CA SER A 147 -1.77 -8.81 5.21
C SER A 147 -2.15 -9.74 4.06
N LEU A 148 -2.77 -9.16 3.03
CA LEU A 148 -3.10 -9.88 1.80
C LEU A 148 -1.96 -9.71 0.81
N GLU A 149 -1.17 -10.78 0.68
CA GLU A 149 0.06 -10.79 -0.09
C GLU A 149 0.07 -11.94 -1.08
N SER A 150 0.68 -11.73 -2.24
CA SER A 150 1.00 -12.82 -3.14
C SER A 150 2.18 -13.63 -2.61
N LYS A 151 2.37 -14.82 -3.17
CA LYS A 151 3.71 -15.43 -3.18
C LYS A 151 4.70 -14.43 -3.75
N LYS A 152 5.86 -14.29 -3.11
CA LYS A 152 7.02 -13.58 -3.66
C LYS A 152 7.60 -14.44 -4.78
N ILE A 153 7.76 -13.85 -5.96
CA ILE A 153 8.35 -14.50 -7.13
C ILE A 153 9.68 -13.86 -7.48
N THR A 154 10.56 -14.61 -8.13
CA THR A 154 11.80 -14.13 -8.74
C THR A 154 11.64 -14.04 -10.26
N VAL A 155 12.17 -12.98 -10.87
CA VAL A 155 12.27 -12.85 -12.33
C VAL A 155 13.72 -12.55 -12.72
N ASN A 156 14.14 -13.08 -13.86
CA ASN A 156 15.48 -12.86 -14.42
C ASN A 156 15.36 -11.98 -15.66
N VAL A 157 15.79 -10.73 -15.56
CA VAL A 157 15.70 -9.74 -16.64
C VAL A 157 16.96 -9.80 -17.50
N LYS A 158 16.80 -9.92 -18.83
CA LYS A 158 17.90 -9.96 -19.82
C LYS A 158 18.55 -8.60 -20.08
#